data_AF-A0A9N9UEV9-F1
#
_entry.id   AF-A0A9N9UEV9-F1
#
_cell.length_a   1.000
_cell.length_b   1.000
_cell.length_c   1.000
_cell.angle_alpha   90.00
_cell.angle_beta   90.00
_cell.angle_gamma   90.00
#
_symmetry.space_group_name_H-M   'P 1'
#
loop_
_entity.id
_entity.type
_entity.pdbx_description
1 polymer ?
#
loop_
_entity_poly.entity_id
_entity_poly.type
_entity_poly.pdbx_seq_one_letter_code
_entity_poly.pdbx_strand_id
1 'polypeptide(L)'
;MEYDGDGGPLAPVGRPKRACDQCSYRKVKVGFENPCDGLQPCSRCAKSRLDCSSSRSRPLKPSNGRRIQALRNSNAPRADAGSSLTVPEQRYALESPDSDRPVVNDYAASNSSHSPASIRDNHGNSQRVSPRQDHAPQHRRPFLSPDMALADRNHPGDWRQLEDISNTPRDTESPTDPGSYMTLDEAEVMSWVEVFFDRLYSTVPVVDRAELGRDLMAQRHQHDLQFRAMIYSLCAFAMMQPVHENELGFISSRESRAKQLLHSAARARASFDFAENPNLVIIITSFFMFATLFNLRMQNSSWIQLREAVECGRLIGLHRPESYEGLTPRQISHRLRVYLVLSVTERSVALQRNHYISFTGQPLQDLHNYHVSLRAASVKELSGVVIFDSRMASATVGLLRLSKLCSAVDERVISCWNSSCSSGRQACTKVTIEQAVQVFNSIESAAAPSEDPNDPENILSARILEDRAAHEGVEILTQGQVIDISILRFWLTTRLWVSCLTHDLLDETSQHENLRPSYMVHIARQALDIANICGEDRLATHGIGIIERIYDIGMGVIMALQHCVADPASAPLIPDFEQLLQRFFHFLRATRGGNHPFYQALKKAFDSVQ
;
A
#
# COMPACT_ATOMS: atom_id res chain seq x y z
N MET A 1 42.17 59.84 -17.87
CA MET A 1 43.24 59.66 -16.87
C MET A 1 42.67 58.73 -15.82
N GLU A 2 43.33 57.65 -15.41
CA GLU A 2 44.72 57.25 -15.69
C GLU A 2 44.78 55.88 -16.39
N TYR A 3 45.97 55.50 -16.87
CA TYR A 3 46.29 54.13 -17.28
C TYR A 3 47.07 53.47 -16.14
N ASP A 4 46.89 52.16 -15.97
CA ASP A 4 47.92 51.31 -15.38
C ASP A 4 48.13 50.10 -16.31
N GLY A 5 49.37 49.64 -16.44
CA GLY A 5 49.81 48.87 -17.61
C GLY A 5 50.34 47.47 -17.31
N ASP A 6 49.50 46.45 -17.46
CA ASP A 6 49.93 45.20 -18.11
C ASP A 6 48.75 44.54 -18.86
N GLY A 7 49.05 43.84 -19.96
CA GLY A 7 48.10 43.46 -21.01
C GLY A 7 47.22 42.24 -20.73
N GLY A 8 46.75 42.03 -19.49
CA GLY A 8 45.99 40.84 -19.08
C GLY A 8 44.62 41.14 -18.48
N PRO A 9 43.56 40.35 -18.79
CA PRO A 9 42.28 40.47 -18.10
C PRO A 9 42.41 40.06 -16.62
N LEU A 10 41.94 40.93 -15.73
CA LEU A 10 41.87 40.66 -14.28
C LEU A 10 41.19 39.31 -14.00
N ALA A 11 41.84 38.48 -13.18
CA ALA A 11 41.33 37.15 -12.83
C ALA A 11 39.91 37.25 -12.22
N PRO A 12 38.94 36.42 -12.62
CA PRO A 12 37.57 36.53 -12.13
C PRO A 12 37.49 36.35 -10.61
N VAL A 13 36.97 37.37 -9.92
CA VAL A 13 36.69 37.31 -8.47
C VAL A 13 35.87 36.05 -8.18
N GLY A 14 36.41 35.18 -7.33
CA GLY A 14 35.89 33.82 -7.15
C GLY A 14 34.42 33.80 -6.75
N ARG A 15 33.57 33.12 -7.54
CA ARG A 15 32.10 33.13 -7.38
C ARG A 15 31.70 32.90 -5.91
N PRO A 16 30.86 33.77 -5.31
CA PRO A 16 30.45 33.62 -3.93
C PRO A 16 29.66 32.31 -3.75
N LYS A 17 30.14 31.43 -2.87
CA LYS A 17 29.50 30.11 -2.65
C LYS A 17 28.19 30.18 -1.83
N ARG A 18 27.78 31.37 -1.37
CA ARG A 18 26.63 31.63 -0.49
C ARG A 18 26.09 33.04 -0.73
N ALA A 19 24.80 33.25 -0.50
CA ALA A 19 24.17 34.57 -0.53
C ALA A 19 24.44 35.35 0.78
N CYS A 20 24.37 36.69 0.73
CA CYS A 20 24.39 37.54 1.92
C CYS A 20 23.14 37.33 2.81
N ASP A 21 23.15 37.84 4.04
CA ASP A 21 22.12 37.54 5.05
C ASP A 21 20.71 37.91 4.60
N GLN A 22 20.52 39.12 4.05
CA GLN A 22 19.21 39.59 3.55
C GLN A 22 18.73 38.77 2.34
N CYS A 23 19.64 38.43 1.41
CA CYS A 23 19.31 37.55 0.30
C CYS A 23 18.96 36.13 0.78
N SER A 24 19.68 35.61 1.78
CA SER A 24 19.41 34.31 2.39
C SER A 24 18.04 34.28 3.11
N TYR A 25 17.71 35.31 3.90
CA TYR A 25 16.40 35.45 4.55
C TYR A 25 15.27 35.51 3.52
N ARG A 26 15.46 36.28 2.44
CA ARG A 26 14.52 36.39 1.30
C ARG A 26 14.59 35.19 0.33
N LYS A 27 15.24 34.08 0.70
CA LYS A 27 15.41 32.82 -0.08
C LYS A 27 15.98 33.00 -1.50
N VAL A 28 16.72 34.08 -1.74
CA VAL A 28 17.38 34.36 -3.03
C VAL A 28 18.58 33.41 -3.21
N LYS A 29 18.50 32.55 -4.24
CA LYS A 29 19.62 31.69 -4.68
C LYS A 29 20.76 32.54 -5.25
N VAL A 30 21.99 32.02 -5.18
CA VAL A 30 23.12 32.51 -6.00
C VAL A 30 23.15 31.70 -7.29
N GLY A 31 23.14 32.35 -8.45
CA GLY A 31 23.26 31.69 -9.75
C GLY A 31 23.29 32.66 -10.92
N PHE A 32 23.55 32.14 -12.11
CA PHE A 32 23.70 32.95 -13.34
C PHE A 32 22.45 33.79 -13.65
N GLU A 33 21.27 33.28 -13.30
CA GLU A 33 19.96 33.92 -13.51
C GLU A 33 19.44 34.68 -12.27
N ASN A 34 20.14 34.64 -11.13
CA ASN A 34 19.76 35.38 -9.92
C ASN A 34 21.00 35.80 -9.13
N PRO A 35 21.48 37.05 -9.32
CA PRO A 35 22.73 37.51 -8.73
C PRO A 35 22.51 38.09 -7.32
N CYS A 36 22.72 37.26 -6.30
CA CYS A 36 23.45 37.75 -5.14
C CYS A 36 24.94 37.67 -5.50
N ASP A 37 25.45 38.77 -6.07
CA ASP A 37 26.77 38.88 -6.71
C ASP A 37 27.97 38.77 -5.74
N GLY A 38 27.73 38.84 -4.43
CA GLY A 38 28.76 38.77 -3.40
C GLY A 38 29.47 40.10 -3.11
N LEU A 39 29.05 41.20 -3.74
CA LEU A 39 29.57 42.54 -3.47
C LEU A 39 29.09 43.06 -2.11
N GLN A 40 29.76 44.11 -1.62
CA GLN A 40 29.43 44.82 -0.38
C GLN A 40 29.14 46.30 -0.70
N PRO A 41 27.87 46.75 -0.71
CA PRO A 41 26.63 45.95 -0.69
C PRO A 41 26.36 45.24 -2.03
N CYS A 42 25.62 44.13 -1.99
CA CYS A 42 25.27 43.38 -3.21
C CYS A 42 24.21 44.12 -4.03
N SER A 43 24.21 43.99 -5.37
CA SER A 43 23.37 44.81 -6.26
C SER A 43 21.87 44.75 -5.93
N ARG A 44 21.38 43.61 -5.44
CA ARG A 44 19.97 43.45 -5.04
C ARG A 44 19.65 44.06 -3.67
N CYS A 45 20.60 44.10 -2.74
CA CYS A 45 20.43 44.82 -1.47
C CYS A 45 20.51 46.33 -1.70
N ALA A 46 21.47 46.81 -2.50
CA ALA A 46 21.57 48.21 -2.91
C ALA A 46 20.27 48.71 -3.59
N LYS A 47 19.76 47.99 -4.60
CA LYS A 47 18.47 48.33 -5.25
C LYS A 47 17.26 48.25 -4.31
N SER A 48 17.30 47.40 -3.27
CA SER A 48 16.24 47.31 -2.25
C SER A 48 16.40 48.30 -1.09
N ARG A 49 17.48 49.11 -1.05
CA ARG A 49 17.91 49.91 0.11
C ARG A 49 17.99 49.10 1.42
N LEU A 50 18.46 47.85 1.34
CA LEU A 50 18.65 46.97 2.49
C LEU A 50 20.12 46.91 2.89
N ASP A 51 20.37 46.92 4.20
CA ASP A 51 21.71 46.73 4.76
C ASP A 51 22.21 45.30 4.51
N CYS A 52 23.46 45.16 4.07
CA CYS A 52 23.95 43.98 3.35
C CYS A 52 25.03 43.22 4.13
N SER A 53 24.70 42.68 5.30
CA SER A 53 25.65 41.85 6.07
C SER A 53 25.91 40.47 5.44
N SER A 54 27.11 39.95 5.69
CA SER A 54 27.52 38.57 5.40
C SER A 54 28.12 37.87 6.64
N SER A 55 27.85 38.40 7.83
CA SER A 55 28.58 38.10 9.07
C SER A 55 27.99 36.94 9.89
N ARG A 56 26.79 36.44 9.59
CA ARG A 56 26.20 35.31 10.34
C ARG A 56 26.85 33.97 9.99
N SER A 57 27.83 33.58 10.79
CA SER A 57 28.43 32.24 10.78
C SER A 57 27.42 31.16 11.20
N ARG A 58 26.60 30.66 10.25
CA ARG A 58 25.80 29.44 10.48
C ARG A 58 26.73 28.22 10.54
N PRO A 59 26.50 27.26 11.46
CA PRO A 59 27.35 26.08 11.58
C PRO A 59 27.33 25.26 10.29
N LEU A 60 28.50 24.78 9.86
CA LEU A 60 28.58 23.88 8.72
C LEU A 60 28.06 22.50 9.12
N LYS A 61 27.11 21.94 8.37
CA LYS A 61 26.87 20.49 8.40
C LYS A 61 28.19 19.78 8.04
N PRO A 62 28.65 18.79 8.82
CA PRO A 62 29.90 18.11 8.57
C PRO A 62 29.83 17.30 7.26
N SER A 63 30.87 17.41 6.43
CA SER A 63 31.04 16.59 5.23
C SER A 63 31.64 15.22 5.61
N ASN A 64 30.97 14.13 5.22
CA ASN A 64 31.27 12.76 5.69
C ASN A 64 32.72 12.27 5.50
N GLY A 65 33.50 12.85 4.58
CA GLY A 65 34.85 12.38 4.24
C GLY A 65 35.89 12.42 5.38
N ARG A 66 35.85 13.40 6.30
CA ARG A 66 36.91 13.54 7.33
C ARG A 66 36.91 12.45 8.40
N ARG A 67 35.78 11.77 8.65
CA ARG A 67 35.69 10.74 9.70
C ARG A 67 36.41 9.44 9.33
N ILE A 68 36.47 9.10 8.03
CA ILE A 68 37.15 7.90 7.52
C ILE A 68 38.67 8.02 7.65
N GLN A 69 39.24 9.20 7.38
CA GLN A 69 40.70 9.40 7.46
C GLN A 69 41.22 9.47 8.90
N ALA A 70 40.38 9.92 9.86
CA ALA A 70 40.69 9.79 11.28
C ALA A 70 40.75 8.32 11.73
N LEU A 71 39.79 7.49 11.29
CA LEU A 71 39.71 6.06 11.63
C LEU A 71 40.82 5.21 10.97
N ARG A 72 41.40 5.66 9.85
CA ARG A 72 42.60 5.01 9.27
C ARG A 72 43.88 5.31 10.06
N ASN A 73 43.97 6.47 10.71
CA ASN A 73 45.14 6.86 11.50
C ASN A 73 45.10 6.32 12.94
N SER A 74 43.95 5.84 13.44
CA SER A 74 43.84 5.25 14.79
C SER A 74 44.25 3.78 14.87
N ASN A 75 44.35 3.07 13.75
CA ASN A 75 44.47 1.60 13.71
C ASN A 75 45.85 1.12 13.21
N ALA A 76 46.91 1.91 13.43
CA ALA A 76 48.29 1.48 13.22
C ALA A 76 48.87 0.84 14.51
N PRO A 77 49.23 -0.45 14.51
CA PRO A 77 49.80 -1.08 15.71
C PRO A 77 51.22 -0.57 15.99
N ARG A 78 51.54 -0.42 17.28
CA ARG A 78 52.91 -0.19 17.77
C ARG A 78 53.58 -1.53 18.09
N ALA A 79 54.91 -1.56 18.00
CA ALA A 79 55.74 -2.74 18.26
C ALA A 79 56.23 -2.83 19.73
N ASP A 80 56.83 -4.00 20.04
CA ASP A 80 57.73 -4.30 21.17
C ASP A 80 57.12 -4.37 22.60
N ALA A 81 57.50 -5.32 23.48
CA ALA A 81 58.29 -6.56 23.29
C ALA A 81 58.13 -7.53 24.50
N GLY A 82 58.41 -8.84 24.28
CA GLY A 82 58.57 -9.88 25.32
C GLY A 82 57.27 -10.59 25.76
N SER A 83 57.26 -11.88 26.14
CA SER A 83 58.33 -12.90 26.14
C SER A 83 57.78 -14.34 26.06
N SER A 84 58.60 -15.27 25.53
CA SER A 84 58.50 -16.75 25.43
C SER A 84 57.51 -17.49 26.36
N LEU A 85 56.78 -18.55 25.94
CA LEU A 85 57.33 -19.91 25.70
C LEU A 85 56.42 -20.89 24.89
N THR A 86 57.09 -21.83 24.21
CA THR A 86 56.69 -23.22 23.83
C THR A 86 55.62 -23.54 22.74
N VAL A 87 56.08 -24.38 21.80
CA VAL A 87 55.49 -25.06 20.61
C VAL A 87 55.21 -26.55 20.97
N PRO A 88 54.53 -27.45 20.20
CA PRO A 88 53.94 -27.41 18.83
C PRO A 88 52.40 -27.65 18.80
N GLU A 89 51.61 -27.60 17.71
CA GLU A 89 51.71 -27.94 16.26
C GLU A 89 51.65 -29.45 15.90
N GLN A 90 50.51 -29.90 15.34
CA GLN A 90 50.48 -31.05 14.43
C GLN A 90 49.61 -30.74 13.21
N ARG A 91 50.15 -31.03 12.03
CA ARG A 91 49.43 -31.05 10.74
C ARG A 91 49.33 -32.50 10.30
N TYR A 92 48.29 -32.84 9.54
CA TYR A 92 48.45 -33.74 8.39
C TYR A 92 47.56 -33.26 7.24
N ALA A 93 48.11 -33.33 6.03
CA ALA A 93 47.38 -33.31 4.76
C ALA A 93 47.46 -34.73 4.15
N LEU A 94 47.10 -34.87 2.85
CA LEU A 94 46.87 -36.10 2.04
C LEU A 94 45.35 -36.30 1.78
N GLU A 95 44.89 -36.68 0.59
CA GLU A 95 45.44 -36.59 -0.78
C GLU A 95 44.28 -36.77 -1.78
N SER A 96 44.48 -36.49 -3.08
CA SER A 96 43.50 -36.80 -4.14
C SER A 96 43.99 -37.93 -5.04
N PRO A 97 43.06 -38.60 -5.73
CA PRO A 97 43.33 -38.91 -7.14
C PRO A 97 42.18 -38.58 -8.10
N ASP A 98 42.60 -38.30 -9.33
CA ASP A 98 41.88 -38.33 -10.62
C ASP A 98 41.20 -39.70 -10.91
N SER A 99 40.33 -39.89 -11.93
CA SER A 99 39.72 -39.00 -12.96
C SER A 99 38.53 -39.72 -13.62
N ASP A 100 37.63 -39.01 -14.32
CA ASP A 100 37.27 -39.37 -15.71
C ASP A 100 36.41 -38.32 -16.47
N ARG A 101 36.66 -38.21 -17.78
CA ARG A 101 36.06 -37.34 -18.84
C ARG A 101 36.55 -37.90 -20.21
N PRO A 102 36.11 -37.43 -21.42
CA PRO A 102 35.20 -36.33 -21.80
C PRO A 102 33.95 -36.83 -22.59
N VAL A 103 33.08 -36.04 -23.23
CA VAL A 103 33.16 -35.32 -24.54
C VAL A 103 31.82 -34.55 -24.69
N VAL A 104 31.66 -33.23 -24.95
CA VAL A 104 32.28 -32.24 -25.89
C VAL A 104 31.69 -32.34 -27.32
N ASN A 105 31.09 -31.33 -27.97
CA ASN A 105 30.78 -29.94 -27.62
C ASN A 105 29.30 -29.64 -28.05
N ASP A 106 28.75 -28.49 -28.45
CA ASP A 106 29.16 -27.09 -28.72
C ASP A 106 27.90 -26.19 -28.41
N TYR A 107 27.50 -25.02 -29.00
CA TYR A 107 27.97 -24.17 -30.10
C TYR A 107 27.58 -22.68 -29.89
N ALA A 108 27.63 -21.86 -30.96
CA ALA A 108 27.34 -20.42 -30.97
C ALA A 108 25.85 -20.08 -30.64
N ALA A 109 25.48 -18.97 -29.98
CA ALA A 109 25.99 -17.60 -29.90
C ALA A 109 25.67 -16.70 -31.11
N SER A 110 24.90 -15.63 -30.88
CA SER A 110 24.82 -14.44 -31.74
C SER A 110 24.19 -13.28 -30.96
N ASN A 111 24.93 -12.17 -30.85
CA ASN A 111 24.51 -10.95 -30.17
C ASN A 111 24.91 -9.78 -31.09
N SER A 112 23.97 -8.95 -31.53
CA SER A 112 24.27 -7.88 -32.49
C SER A 112 23.31 -6.69 -32.36
N SER A 113 23.75 -5.67 -31.63
CA SER A 113 23.20 -4.32 -31.69
C SER A 113 23.88 -3.53 -32.80
N HIS A 114 23.10 -2.79 -33.61
CA HIS A 114 23.59 -1.60 -34.32
C HIS A 114 22.43 -0.73 -34.85
N SER A 115 22.54 0.58 -34.62
CA SER A 115 22.05 1.60 -35.56
C SER A 115 23.28 2.20 -36.26
N PRO A 116 23.15 2.78 -37.47
CA PRO A 116 23.06 4.25 -37.49
C PRO A 116 22.30 4.86 -38.70
N ALA A 117 22.27 6.20 -38.70
CA ALA A 117 22.18 7.13 -39.84
C ALA A 117 20.80 7.62 -40.32
N SER A 118 20.77 8.94 -40.53
CA SER A 118 19.70 9.79 -41.07
C SER A 118 19.88 9.98 -42.59
N ILE A 119 18.82 10.30 -43.34
CA ILE A 119 18.77 11.47 -44.26
C ILE A 119 17.39 11.68 -44.94
N ARG A 120 16.94 12.95 -44.95
CA ARG A 120 15.96 13.65 -45.83
C ARG A 120 14.50 13.18 -46.02
N ASP A 121 13.61 14.09 -45.62
CA ASP A 121 12.66 14.85 -46.48
C ASP A 121 11.98 14.16 -47.68
N ASN A 122 10.64 14.17 -47.67
CA ASN A 122 9.87 14.48 -48.88
C ASN A 122 8.52 15.16 -48.57
N HIS A 123 8.04 16.04 -49.44
CA HIS A 123 6.80 16.82 -49.24
C HIS A 123 5.59 16.27 -50.01
N GLY A 124 4.40 16.45 -49.44
CA GLY A 124 3.10 16.18 -50.10
C GLY A 124 2.51 14.80 -49.74
N ASN A 125 1.20 14.66 -49.53
CA ASN A 125 0.10 15.47 -50.02
C ASN A 125 -0.93 15.81 -48.91
N SER A 126 -1.81 16.79 -49.15
CA SER A 126 -2.80 17.27 -48.18
C SER A 126 -4.22 16.74 -48.47
N GLN A 127 -4.89 16.24 -47.44
CA GLN A 127 -6.35 16.16 -47.39
C GLN A 127 -6.85 16.85 -46.14
N ARG A 128 -7.79 17.80 -46.30
CA ARG A 128 -8.39 18.55 -45.20
C ARG A 128 -9.41 17.68 -44.47
N VAL A 129 -9.20 17.47 -43.17
CA VAL A 129 -10.31 17.23 -42.23
C VAL A 129 -10.72 18.59 -41.65
N SER A 130 -12.01 18.92 -41.72
CA SER A 130 -12.53 20.18 -41.19
C SER A 130 -12.53 20.17 -39.66
N PRO A 131 -12.25 21.30 -38.98
CA PRO A 131 -12.38 21.38 -37.52
C PRO A 131 -13.82 21.12 -37.08
N ARG A 132 -14.01 20.31 -36.03
CA ARG A 132 -15.24 20.37 -35.22
C ARG A 132 -15.27 21.74 -34.53
N GLN A 133 -16.47 22.26 -34.27
CA GLN A 133 -16.63 23.52 -33.54
C GLN A 133 -16.40 23.28 -32.05
N ASP A 134 -15.44 23.99 -31.47
CA ASP A 134 -15.20 23.98 -30.02
C ASP A 134 -16.37 24.67 -29.29
N HIS A 135 -17.34 23.89 -28.81
CA HIS A 135 -18.29 24.40 -27.83
C HIS A 135 -17.57 24.62 -26.51
N ALA A 136 -17.63 25.86 -25.99
CA ALA A 136 -17.04 26.19 -24.69
C ALA A 136 -17.62 25.28 -23.59
N PRO A 137 -16.79 24.83 -22.63
CA PRO A 137 -17.24 23.91 -21.59
C PRO A 137 -18.34 24.56 -20.76
N GLN A 138 -19.57 24.05 -20.91
CA GLN A 138 -20.69 24.44 -20.06
C GLN A 138 -20.39 24.05 -18.61
N HIS A 139 -20.92 24.81 -17.65
CA HIS A 139 -20.76 24.51 -16.22
C HIS A 139 -21.52 23.21 -15.85
N ARG A 140 -20.92 22.03 -16.11
CA ARG A 140 -21.34 20.78 -15.45
C ARG A 140 -21.34 21.02 -13.94
N ARG A 141 -22.35 20.51 -13.22
CA ARG A 141 -22.29 20.42 -11.75
C ARG A 141 -21.07 19.56 -11.36
N PRO A 142 -20.40 19.82 -10.22
CA PRO A 142 -19.39 18.89 -9.71
C PRO A 142 -20.02 17.51 -9.51
N PHE A 143 -19.39 16.46 -10.04
CA PHE A 143 -19.82 15.09 -9.78
C PHE A 143 -19.71 14.76 -8.29
N LEU A 144 -20.62 13.91 -7.78
CA LEU A 144 -20.56 13.44 -6.40
C LEU A 144 -19.33 12.54 -6.17
N SER A 145 -18.43 12.93 -5.27
CA SER A 145 -17.40 12.02 -4.75
C SER A 145 -17.97 11.16 -3.61
N PRO A 146 -17.64 9.85 -3.53
CA PRO A 146 -18.01 9.00 -2.37
C PRO A 146 -17.58 9.60 -1.03
N ASP A 147 -16.39 10.20 -0.95
CA ASP A 147 -15.90 10.88 0.25
C ASP A 147 -16.79 12.07 0.66
N MET A 148 -17.39 12.78 -0.30
CA MET A 148 -18.27 13.93 -0.02
C MET A 148 -19.62 13.50 0.55
N ALA A 149 -20.15 12.34 0.14
CA ALA A 149 -21.38 11.80 0.71
C ALA A 149 -21.19 11.28 2.15
N LEU A 150 -19.96 10.91 2.53
CA LEU A 150 -19.56 10.49 3.88
C LEU A 150 -18.91 11.62 4.71
N ALA A 151 -18.81 12.85 4.19
CA ALA A 151 -17.96 13.91 4.73
C ALA A 151 -18.36 14.51 6.09
N ASP A 152 -19.55 14.18 6.63
CA ASP A 152 -20.09 14.67 7.93
C ASP A 152 -19.21 14.38 9.17
N ARG A 153 -18.03 13.75 9.00
CA ARG A 153 -17.00 13.57 10.03
C ARG A 153 -15.56 13.87 9.58
N ASN A 154 -15.34 14.16 8.30
CA ASN A 154 -13.99 14.20 7.68
C ASN A 154 -13.63 15.56 7.06
N HIS A 155 -14.39 16.63 7.34
CA HIS A 155 -13.83 17.97 7.13
C HIS A 155 -12.57 18.13 7.99
N PRO A 156 -11.43 18.56 7.42
CA PRO A 156 -10.37 19.11 8.24
C PRO A 156 -10.91 20.39 8.86
N GLY A 157 -11.23 20.35 10.16
CA GLY A 157 -11.48 21.57 10.94
C GLY A 157 -10.32 22.54 10.73
N ASP A 158 -10.61 23.84 10.63
CA ASP A 158 -9.61 24.83 10.24
C ASP A 158 -8.37 24.68 11.12
N TRP A 159 -7.25 24.29 10.53
CA TRP A 159 -6.07 23.80 11.26
C TRP A 159 -5.50 24.86 12.21
N ARG A 160 -5.80 26.13 11.95
CA ARG A 160 -5.54 27.28 12.84
C ARG A 160 -6.19 27.10 14.22
N GLN A 161 -7.40 26.57 14.27
CA GLN A 161 -8.13 26.29 15.52
C GLN A 161 -7.50 25.14 16.31
N LEU A 162 -6.70 24.26 15.68
CA LEU A 162 -5.93 23.22 16.39
C LEU A 162 -4.65 23.78 17.02
N GLU A 163 -4.08 24.86 16.45
CA GLU A 163 -2.91 25.54 17.03
C GLU A 163 -3.31 26.39 18.27
N ASP A 164 -4.53 26.94 18.30
CA ASP A 164 -5.06 27.72 19.43
C ASP A 164 -5.42 26.90 20.69
N ILE A 165 -5.40 25.55 20.63
CA ILE A 165 -5.74 24.65 21.76
C ILE A 165 -4.78 24.77 22.96
N SER A 166 -3.67 25.52 22.82
CA SER A 166 -2.71 25.83 23.90
C SER A 166 -3.29 26.35 25.22
N ASN A 167 -4.53 26.85 25.25
CA ASN A 167 -5.20 27.39 26.44
C ASN A 167 -6.43 26.59 26.94
N THR A 168 -6.77 25.43 26.37
CA THR A 168 -7.80 24.57 27.00
C THR A 168 -7.25 24.00 28.31
N PRO A 169 -8.00 24.04 29.43
CA PRO A 169 -7.66 23.25 30.60
C PRO A 169 -7.50 21.79 30.19
N ARG A 170 -6.38 21.17 30.56
CA ARG A 170 -6.33 19.70 30.54
C ARG A 170 -7.25 19.23 31.64
N ASP A 171 -8.38 18.62 31.27
CA ASP A 171 -9.12 17.78 32.19
C ASP A 171 -8.15 16.72 32.71
N THR A 172 -7.77 16.84 33.98
CA THR A 172 -7.00 15.81 34.66
C THR A 172 -7.94 14.65 34.95
N GLU A 173 -8.15 13.82 33.93
CA GLU A 173 -8.33 12.39 34.16
C GLU A 173 -7.24 11.97 35.14
N SER A 174 -7.65 11.56 36.34
CA SER A 174 -6.71 11.05 37.33
C SER A 174 -6.01 9.83 36.72
N PRO A 175 -4.70 9.65 36.94
CA PRO A 175 -3.98 8.52 36.39
C PRO A 175 -4.61 7.23 36.92
N THR A 176 -5.36 6.55 36.05
CA THR A 176 -5.98 5.26 36.38
C THR A 176 -4.86 4.30 36.74
N ASP A 177 -5.02 3.64 37.89
CA ASP A 177 -3.95 2.97 38.63
C ASP A 177 -2.99 2.19 37.69
N PRO A 178 -1.68 2.50 37.67
CA PRO A 178 -0.72 1.76 36.86
C PRO A 178 -0.66 0.27 37.22
N GLY A 179 -1.15 -0.14 38.40
CA GLY A 179 -1.37 -1.53 38.80
C GLY A 179 -2.57 -2.23 38.14
N SER A 180 -3.41 -1.52 37.38
CA SER A 180 -4.53 -2.12 36.65
C SER A 180 -4.06 -2.75 35.33
N TYR A 181 -3.41 -3.91 35.44
CA TYR A 181 -3.13 -4.80 34.31
C TYR A 181 -4.39 -5.60 33.96
N MET A 182 -5.25 -5.05 33.09
CA MET A 182 -6.27 -5.86 32.40
C MET A 182 -5.60 -6.77 31.37
N THR A 183 -5.05 -7.88 31.86
CA THR A 183 -4.70 -9.04 31.06
C THR A 183 -5.96 -9.66 30.46
N LEU A 184 -5.83 -10.29 29.30
CA LEU A 184 -6.71 -11.41 28.96
C LEU A 184 -6.31 -12.57 29.88
N ASP A 185 -7.25 -13.39 30.33
CA ASP A 185 -6.86 -14.71 30.86
C ASP A 185 -6.41 -15.64 29.72
N GLU A 186 -5.74 -16.74 30.06
CA GLU A 186 -5.17 -17.64 29.04
C GLU A 186 -6.25 -18.31 28.17
N ALA A 187 -7.48 -18.51 28.69
CA ALA A 187 -8.59 -19.07 27.93
C ALA A 187 -9.20 -18.03 26.97
N GLU A 188 -9.32 -16.76 27.39
CA GLU A 188 -9.64 -15.64 26.49
C GLU A 188 -8.60 -15.55 25.36
N VAL A 189 -7.29 -15.58 25.67
CA VAL A 189 -6.22 -15.53 24.63
C VAL A 189 -6.39 -16.66 23.62
N MET A 190 -6.49 -17.90 24.10
CA MET A 190 -6.59 -19.08 23.22
C MET A 190 -7.85 -19.04 22.35
N SER A 191 -9.01 -18.70 22.92
CA SER A 191 -10.27 -18.58 22.18
C SER A 191 -10.18 -17.57 21.03
N TRP A 192 -9.64 -16.37 21.28
CA TRP A 192 -9.51 -15.36 20.22
C TRP A 192 -8.40 -15.69 19.19
N VAL A 193 -7.38 -16.46 19.57
CA VAL A 193 -6.37 -16.99 18.64
C VAL A 193 -6.97 -18.08 17.73
N GLU A 194 -7.86 -18.93 18.25
CA GLU A 194 -8.59 -19.91 17.44
C GLU A 194 -9.56 -19.23 16.47
N VAL A 195 -10.34 -18.24 16.94
CA VAL A 195 -11.20 -17.39 16.10
C VAL A 195 -10.40 -16.73 14.98
N PHE A 196 -9.19 -16.21 15.23
CA PHE A 196 -8.32 -15.70 14.18
C PHE A 196 -7.97 -16.77 13.13
N PHE A 197 -7.53 -17.96 13.55
CA PHE A 197 -7.09 -19.00 12.62
C PHE A 197 -8.21 -19.67 11.82
N ASP A 198 -9.41 -19.77 12.39
CA ASP A 198 -10.55 -20.41 11.70
C ASP A 198 -11.39 -19.39 10.91
N ARG A 199 -11.37 -18.09 11.27
CA ARG A 199 -12.22 -17.07 10.63
C ARG A 199 -11.49 -15.94 9.87
N LEU A 200 -10.22 -15.63 10.14
CA LEU A 200 -9.47 -14.50 9.53
C LEU A 200 -8.23 -14.92 8.73
N TYR A 201 -7.62 -16.06 9.03
CA TYR A 201 -6.33 -16.46 8.46
C TYR A 201 -6.34 -16.67 6.93
N SER A 202 -7.50 -16.96 6.32
CA SER A 202 -7.63 -17.13 4.87
C SER A 202 -7.44 -15.83 4.07
N THR A 203 -7.67 -14.66 4.69
CA THR A 203 -7.42 -13.33 4.11
C THR A 203 -6.20 -12.63 4.74
N VAL A 204 -5.86 -12.96 5.99
CA VAL A 204 -4.73 -12.36 6.72
C VAL A 204 -3.71 -13.42 7.19
N PRO A 205 -2.99 -14.12 6.28
CA PRO A 205 -2.06 -15.19 6.65
C PRO A 205 -0.69 -14.68 7.14
N VAL A 206 -0.67 -13.76 8.11
CA VAL A 206 0.55 -13.08 8.60
C VAL A 206 1.22 -13.76 9.80
N VAL A 207 0.67 -14.86 10.32
CA VAL A 207 1.20 -15.59 11.50
C VAL A 207 1.29 -17.09 11.20
N ASP A 208 2.35 -17.79 11.61
CA ASP A 208 2.40 -19.26 11.54
C ASP A 208 1.73 -19.91 12.76
N ARG A 209 0.71 -20.76 12.55
CA ARG A 209 -0.05 -21.40 13.64
C ARG A 209 0.82 -22.29 14.54
N ALA A 210 1.85 -22.94 14.00
CA ALA A 210 2.73 -23.80 14.79
C ALA A 210 3.75 -22.99 15.61
N GLU A 211 4.20 -21.83 15.12
CA GLU A 211 5.06 -20.90 15.86
C GLU A 211 4.29 -20.23 17.00
N LEU A 212 3.13 -19.64 16.69
CA LEU A 212 2.26 -19.02 17.69
C LEU A 212 1.82 -20.04 18.75
N GLY A 213 1.50 -21.28 18.36
CA GLY A 213 1.18 -22.37 19.30
C GLY A 213 2.33 -22.69 20.26
N ARG A 214 3.57 -22.82 19.76
CA ARG A 214 4.75 -23.06 20.61
C ARG A 214 5.03 -21.88 21.55
N ASP A 215 4.96 -20.66 21.05
CA ASP A 215 5.26 -19.46 21.84
C ASP A 215 4.19 -19.21 22.92
N LEU A 216 2.92 -19.55 22.67
CA LEU A 216 1.87 -19.53 23.69
C LEU A 216 2.07 -20.65 24.73
N MET A 217 2.38 -21.88 24.32
CA MET A 217 2.71 -22.98 25.25
C MET A 217 3.95 -22.69 26.11
N ALA A 218 4.94 -21.98 25.56
CA ALA A 218 6.12 -21.50 26.28
C ALA A 218 5.85 -20.23 27.12
N GLN A 219 4.59 -19.77 27.20
CA GLN A 219 4.17 -18.57 27.93
C GLN A 219 4.95 -17.30 27.54
N ARG A 220 5.41 -17.21 26.29
CA ARG A 220 6.22 -16.09 25.76
C ARG A 220 5.57 -14.74 26.02
N HIS A 221 4.24 -14.66 25.89
CA HIS A 221 3.47 -13.43 26.12
C HIS A 221 3.54 -12.92 27.57
N GLN A 222 3.85 -13.78 28.55
CA GLN A 222 4.00 -13.39 29.96
C GLN A 222 5.34 -12.65 30.23
N HIS A 223 6.33 -12.72 29.33
CA HIS A 223 7.65 -12.10 29.55
C HIS A 223 8.19 -11.26 28.37
N ASP A 224 7.86 -11.59 27.12
CA ASP A 224 8.18 -10.77 25.93
C ASP A 224 7.08 -9.71 25.70
N LEU A 225 7.43 -8.44 25.87
CA LEU A 225 6.50 -7.30 25.69
C LEU A 225 6.12 -7.05 24.23
N GLN A 226 6.99 -7.39 23.27
CA GLN A 226 6.69 -7.23 21.85
C GLN A 226 5.64 -8.26 21.42
N PHE A 227 5.88 -9.52 21.80
CA PHE A 227 4.96 -10.61 21.55
C PHE A 227 3.63 -10.40 22.30
N ARG A 228 3.65 -9.93 23.55
CA ARG A 228 2.42 -9.55 24.29
C ARG A 228 1.59 -8.50 23.57
N ALA A 229 2.23 -7.44 23.05
CA ALA A 229 1.53 -6.42 22.28
C ALA A 229 0.90 -7.02 21.00
N MET A 230 1.61 -7.92 20.33
CA MET A 230 1.07 -8.66 19.17
C MET A 230 -0.17 -9.47 19.56
N ILE A 231 -0.13 -10.26 20.65
CA ILE A 231 -1.28 -11.03 21.13
C ILE A 231 -2.48 -10.11 21.43
N TYR A 232 -2.28 -9.03 22.20
CA TYR A 232 -3.38 -8.10 22.50
C TYR A 232 -3.98 -7.48 21.23
N SER A 233 -3.16 -7.12 20.24
CA SER A 233 -3.66 -6.61 18.96
C SER A 233 -4.39 -7.67 18.11
N LEU A 234 -3.90 -8.90 18.09
CA LEU A 234 -4.52 -10.04 17.39
C LEU A 234 -5.90 -10.35 17.99
N CYS A 235 -5.99 -10.46 19.31
CA CYS A 235 -7.26 -10.68 20.00
C CYS A 235 -8.23 -9.51 19.79
N ALA A 236 -7.75 -8.26 19.82
CA ALA A 236 -8.56 -7.07 19.51
C ALA A 236 -9.09 -7.05 18.07
N PHE A 237 -8.38 -7.66 17.11
CA PHE A 237 -8.85 -7.79 15.73
C PHE A 237 -9.87 -8.95 15.60
N ALA A 238 -9.58 -10.11 16.19
CA ALA A 238 -10.47 -11.28 16.21
C ALA A 238 -11.81 -11.03 16.93
N MET A 239 -11.84 -10.14 17.93
CA MET A 239 -13.08 -9.67 18.56
C MET A 239 -13.98 -8.86 17.60
N MET A 240 -13.39 -8.18 16.61
CA MET A 240 -14.10 -7.22 15.75
C MET A 240 -14.63 -7.83 14.45
N GLN A 241 -14.00 -8.88 13.93
CA GLN A 241 -14.44 -9.61 12.73
C GLN A 241 -13.96 -11.07 12.76
N PRO A 242 -14.66 -12.00 12.10
CA PRO A 242 -16.02 -11.89 11.58
C PRO A 242 -17.05 -11.97 12.70
N VAL A 243 -18.09 -11.14 12.63
CA VAL A 243 -19.24 -11.15 13.55
C VAL A 243 -20.37 -11.96 12.91
N HIS A 244 -20.76 -13.09 13.52
CA HIS A 244 -21.93 -13.88 13.09
C HIS A 244 -23.25 -13.27 13.59
N GLU A 245 -24.39 -13.70 13.03
CA GLU A 245 -25.72 -13.20 13.39
C GLU A 245 -26.00 -13.24 14.90
N ASN A 246 -25.72 -14.38 15.54
CA ASN A 246 -25.86 -14.58 16.98
C ASN A 246 -24.86 -13.77 17.83
N GLU A 247 -23.85 -13.16 17.21
CA GLU A 247 -22.86 -12.29 17.87
C GLU A 247 -23.22 -10.79 17.76
N LEU A 248 -24.18 -10.41 16.91
CA LEU A 248 -24.56 -9.01 16.64
C LEU A 248 -24.97 -8.24 17.91
N GLY A 249 -25.68 -8.89 18.84
CA GLY A 249 -26.08 -8.29 20.12
C GLY A 249 -24.92 -7.89 21.04
N PHE A 250 -23.71 -8.40 20.77
CA PHE A 250 -22.51 -8.16 21.58
C PHE A 250 -21.49 -7.22 20.90
N ILE A 251 -21.84 -6.57 19.78
CA ILE A 251 -20.92 -5.65 19.08
C ILE A 251 -20.41 -4.54 20.02
N SER A 252 -21.28 -3.88 20.77
CA SER A 252 -20.89 -2.76 21.64
C SER A 252 -19.93 -3.15 22.78
N SER A 253 -20.07 -4.36 23.33
CA SER A 253 -19.16 -4.87 24.37
C SER A 253 -17.85 -5.38 23.76
N ARG A 254 -17.90 -6.05 22.59
CA ARG A 254 -16.71 -6.40 21.80
C ARG A 254 -15.90 -5.18 21.39
N GLU A 255 -16.54 -4.10 20.93
CA GLU A 255 -15.89 -2.81 20.66
C GLU A 255 -15.17 -2.26 21.89
N SER A 256 -15.81 -2.32 23.07
CA SER A 256 -15.22 -1.82 24.31
C SER A 256 -14.00 -2.65 24.74
N ARG A 257 -14.11 -3.99 24.73
CA ARG A 257 -13.00 -4.91 25.05
C ARG A 257 -11.85 -4.76 24.03
N ALA A 258 -12.15 -4.63 22.74
CA ALA A 258 -11.15 -4.40 21.70
C ALA A 258 -10.41 -3.05 21.89
N LYS A 259 -11.13 -1.97 22.24
CA LYS A 259 -10.51 -0.68 22.59
C LYS A 259 -9.60 -0.82 23.80
N GLN A 260 -10.01 -1.53 24.86
CA GLN A 260 -9.14 -1.79 26.03
C GLN A 260 -7.86 -2.55 25.64
N LEU A 261 -7.97 -3.58 24.80
CA LEU A 261 -6.80 -4.33 24.32
C LEU A 261 -5.85 -3.49 23.46
N LEU A 262 -6.36 -2.56 22.64
CA LEU A 262 -5.50 -1.61 21.92
C LEU A 262 -4.71 -0.69 22.88
N HIS A 263 -5.30 -0.26 23.99
CA HIS A 263 -4.59 0.50 25.02
C HIS A 263 -3.52 -0.36 25.72
N SER A 264 -3.83 -1.62 26.03
CA SER A 264 -2.83 -2.57 26.58
C SER A 264 -1.69 -2.87 25.60
N ALA A 265 -1.97 -2.99 24.30
CA ALA A 265 -0.96 -3.16 23.26
C ALA A 265 -0.07 -1.91 23.11
N ALA A 266 -0.68 -0.71 23.07
CA ALA A 266 0.04 0.56 23.03
C ALA A 266 0.91 0.77 24.27
N ARG A 267 0.40 0.46 25.48
CA ARG A 267 1.15 0.53 26.75
C ARG A 267 2.34 -0.43 26.76
N ALA A 268 2.17 -1.66 26.27
CA ALA A 268 3.27 -2.61 26.15
C ALA A 268 4.35 -2.13 25.17
N ARG A 269 3.95 -1.52 24.04
CA ARG A 269 4.86 -0.93 23.04
C ARG A 269 5.58 0.33 23.52
N ALA A 270 4.98 1.12 24.41
CA ALA A 270 5.61 2.30 25.00
C ALA A 270 6.80 1.95 25.93
N SER A 271 6.99 0.67 26.26
CA SER A 271 8.09 0.17 27.11
C SER A 271 9.35 -0.26 26.34
N PHE A 272 9.41 -0.10 25.01
CA PHE A 272 10.60 -0.43 24.21
C PHE A 272 10.70 0.38 22.90
N ASP A 273 11.92 0.63 22.44
CA ASP A 273 12.22 1.43 21.24
C ASP A 273 11.93 0.66 19.93
N PHE A 274 10.66 0.37 19.68
CA PHE A 274 10.18 -0.45 18.56
C PHE A 274 10.58 0.10 17.17
N ALA A 275 10.81 1.41 17.07
CA ALA A 275 11.15 2.10 15.82
C ALA A 275 12.65 2.00 15.46
N GLU A 276 13.53 1.83 16.45
CA GLU A 276 14.97 1.67 16.23
C GLU A 276 15.33 0.24 15.79
N ASN A 277 14.57 -0.76 16.28
CA ASN A 277 14.80 -2.18 16.00
C ASN A 277 13.52 -2.89 15.51
N PRO A 278 12.92 -2.46 14.38
CA PRO A 278 11.70 -3.06 13.85
C PRO A 278 11.91 -4.52 13.44
N ASN A 279 10.88 -5.34 13.61
CA ASN A 279 10.87 -6.76 13.24
C ASN A 279 9.43 -7.21 12.90
N LEU A 280 9.26 -8.46 12.47
CA LEU A 280 7.95 -8.97 12.05
C LEU A 280 6.89 -8.91 13.15
N VAL A 281 7.23 -9.15 14.43
CA VAL A 281 6.28 -9.06 15.55
C VAL A 281 5.77 -7.63 15.72
N ILE A 282 6.66 -6.64 15.64
CA ILE A 282 6.31 -5.20 15.70
C ILE A 282 5.41 -4.82 14.50
N ILE A 283 5.79 -5.22 13.29
CA ILE A 283 5.03 -4.95 12.04
C ILE A 283 3.62 -5.55 12.11
N ILE A 284 3.51 -6.82 12.52
CA ILE A 284 2.23 -7.53 12.67
C ILE A 284 1.37 -6.89 13.75
N THR A 285 1.98 -6.44 14.87
CA THR A 285 1.27 -5.70 15.92
C THR A 285 0.68 -4.39 15.37
N SER A 286 1.48 -3.58 14.68
CA SER A 286 1.02 -2.33 14.06
C SER A 286 -0.09 -2.59 13.04
N PHE A 287 0.02 -3.65 12.24
CA PHE A 287 -1.01 -4.05 11.28
C PHE A 287 -2.33 -4.48 11.96
N PHE A 288 -2.28 -5.31 13.01
CA PHE A 288 -3.50 -5.69 13.73
C PHE A 288 -4.13 -4.48 14.46
N MET A 289 -3.31 -3.57 15.01
CA MET A 289 -3.82 -2.31 15.57
C MET A 289 -4.54 -1.46 14.49
N PHE A 290 -4.00 -1.37 13.27
CA PHE A 290 -4.72 -0.79 12.12
C PHE A 290 -6.05 -1.51 11.87
N ALA A 291 -6.04 -2.85 11.80
CA ALA A 291 -7.21 -3.63 11.43
C ALA A 291 -8.36 -3.47 12.44
N THR A 292 -8.07 -3.44 13.75
CA THR A 292 -9.06 -3.09 14.78
C THR A 292 -9.57 -1.65 14.61
N LEU A 293 -8.67 -0.66 14.48
CA LEU A 293 -9.05 0.75 14.37
C LEU A 293 -9.88 1.06 13.11
N PHE A 294 -9.60 0.37 11.99
CA PHE A 294 -10.37 0.44 10.75
C PHE A 294 -11.80 -0.06 10.96
N ASN A 295 -11.96 -1.21 11.64
CA ASN A 295 -13.27 -1.75 11.97
C ASN A 295 -14.03 -0.89 12.99
N LEU A 296 -13.33 -0.19 13.89
CA LEU A 296 -13.88 0.86 14.76
C LEU A 296 -14.18 2.18 14.02
N ARG A 297 -13.92 2.27 12.71
CA ARG A 297 -14.09 3.46 11.84
C ARG A 297 -13.26 4.68 12.30
N MET A 298 -12.17 4.46 13.03
CA MET A 298 -11.25 5.50 13.51
C MET A 298 -10.22 5.85 12.42
N GLN A 299 -10.68 6.40 11.30
CA GLN A 299 -9.92 6.45 10.03
C GLN A 299 -8.52 7.07 10.12
N ASN A 300 -8.38 8.20 10.82
CA ASN A 300 -7.07 8.84 10.98
C ASN A 300 -6.10 7.96 11.79
N SER A 301 -6.58 7.36 12.89
CA SER A 301 -5.79 6.47 13.74
C SER A 301 -5.43 5.16 13.03
N SER A 302 -6.37 4.57 12.28
CA SER A 302 -6.11 3.35 11.51
C SER A 302 -5.07 3.61 10.42
N TRP A 303 -5.18 4.72 9.68
CA TRP A 303 -4.18 5.09 8.69
C TRP A 303 -2.78 5.25 9.29
N ILE A 304 -2.62 5.94 10.42
CA ILE A 304 -1.32 6.07 11.09
C ILE A 304 -0.73 4.70 11.47
N GLN A 305 -1.53 3.77 12.01
CA GLN A 305 -1.06 2.42 12.33
C GLN A 305 -0.70 1.59 11.09
N LEU A 306 -1.39 1.77 9.97
CA LEU A 306 -1.04 1.13 8.70
C LEU A 306 0.27 1.69 8.14
N ARG A 307 0.45 3.02 8.21
CA ARG A 307 1.68 3.71 7.81
C ARG A 307 2.89 3.29 8.64
N GLU A 308 2.70 3.08 9.93
CA GLU A 308 3.71 2.52 10.83
C GLU A 308 4.10 1.09 10.43
N ALA A 309 3.11 0.20 10.23
CA ALA A 309 3.36 -1.17 9.80
C ALA A 309 4.11 -1.24 8.45
N VAL A 310 3.70 -0.41 7.49
CA VAL A 310 4.34 -0.26 6.19
C VAL A 310 5.79 0.21 6.33
N GLU A 311 6.06 1.30 7.04
CA GLU A 311 7.41 1.87 7.10
C GLU A 311 8.36 0.98 7.92
N CYS A 312 7.90 0.35 9.00
CA CYS A 312 8.67 -0.70 9.68
C CYS A 312 8.99 -1.88 8.73
N GLY A 313 8.06 -2.28 7.87
CA GLY A 313 8.28 -3.25 6.80
C GLY A 313 9.32 -2.79 5.76
N ARG A 314 9.37 -1.50 5.44
CA ARG A 314 10.39 -0.92 4.56
C ARG A 314 11.77 -0.88 5.21
N LEU A 315 11.85 -0.55 6.51
CA LEU A 315 13.09 -0.53 7.28
C LEU A 315 13.76 -1.91 7.36
N ILE A 316 13.00 -3.00 7.55
CA ILE A 316 13.56 -4.37 7.53
C ILE A 316 13.76 -4.96 6.12
N GLY A 317 13.51 -4.16 5.08
CA GLY A 317 13.77 -4.51 3.68
C GLY A 317 12.72 -5.37 2.98
N LEU A 318 11.47 -5.50 3.46
CA LEU A 318 10.48 -6.43 2.88
C LEU A 318 10.26 -6.31 1.36
N HIS A 319 10.51 -5.12 0.79
CA HIS A 319 10.42 -4.78 -0.64
C HIS A 319 11.73 -5.00 -1.42
N ARG A 320 12.72 -5.70 -0.86
CA ARG A 320 14.09 -5.80 -1.38
C ARG A 320 14.53 -7.26 -1.46
N PRO A 321 14.88 -7.78 -2.67
CA PRO A 321 15.37 -9.14 -2.86
C PRO A 321 16.53 -9.52 -1.93
N GLU A 322 17.46 -8.59 -1.71
CA GLU A 322 18.67 -8.78 -0.92
C GLU A 322 18.36 -9.07 0.57
N SER A 323 17.18 -8.67 1.07
CA SER A 323 16.76 -8.93 2.45
C SER A 323 16.30 -10.38 2.72
N TYR A 324 16.23 -11.20 1.68
CA TYR A 324 15.82 -12.60 1.71
C TYR A 324 17.00 -13.57 1.54
N GLU A 325 18.20 -13.08 1.26
CA GLU A 325 19.42 -13.89 1.13
C GLU A 325 19.76 -14.64 2.43
N GLY A 326 20.15 -15.91 2.32
CA GLY A 326 20.49 -16.77 3.45
C GLY A 326 19.34 -17.18 4.37
N LEU A 327 18.11 -16.73 4.12
CA LEU A 327 16.94 -17.11 4.92
C LEU A 327 16.41 -18.51 4.56
N THR A 328 15.82 -19.19 5.53
CA THR A 328 15.11 -20.46 5.29
C THR A 328 13.80 -20.21 4.51
N PRO A 329 13.29 -21.20 3.73
CA PRO A 329 12.04 -21.05 2.99
C PRO A 329 10.83 -20.64 3.87
N ARG A 330 10.79 -21.10 5.13
CA ARG A 330 9.80 -20.69 6.14
C ARG A 330 9.85 -19.19 6.43
N GLN A 331 11.06 -18.65 6.67
CA GLN A 331 11.28 -17.23 6.93
C GLN A 331 11.00 -16.37 5.69
N ILE A 332 11.39 -16.84 4.50
CA ILE A 332 11.09 -16.19 3.22
C ILE A 332 9.56 -16.10 3.02
N SER A 333 8.85 -17.23 3.16
CA SER A 333 7.39 -17.30 3.05
C SER A 333 6.69 -16.39 4.06
N HIS A 334 7.16 -16.33 5.31
CA HIS A 334 6.55 -15.47 6.32
C HIS A 334 6.76 -13.98 6.02
N ARG A 335 7.98 -13.55 5.70
CA ARG A 335 8.29 -12.18 5.25
C ARG A 335 7.46 -11.79 4.03
N LEU A 336 7.39 -12.67 3.03
CA LEU A 336 6.68 -12.43 1.78
C LEU A 336 5.16 -12.32 2.01
N ARG A 337 4.55 -13.20 2.82
CA ARG A 337 3.12 -13.07 3.18
C ARG A 337 2.82 -11.75 3.91
N VAL A 338 3.68 -11.34 4.84
CA VAL A 338 3.54 -10.02 5.52
C VAL A 338 3.67 -8.88 4.52
N TYR A 339 4.66 -8.91 3.62
CA TYR A 339 4.85 -7.89 2.59
C TYR A 339 3.67 -7.76 1.63
N LEU A 340 3.12 -8.88 1.14
CA LEU A 340 1.97 -8.88 0.25
C LEU A 340 0.71 -8.39 0.94
N VAL A 341 0.44 -8.81 2.19
CA VAL A 341 -0.70 -8.30 2.98
C VAL A 341 -0.58 -6.79 3.17
N LEU A 342 0.59 -6.27 3.54
CA LEU A 342 0.80 -4.83 3.67
C LEU A 342 0.65 -4.08 2.34
N SER A 343 1.15 -4.63 1.24
CA SER A 343 1.11 -3.99 -0.09
C SER A 343 -0.29 -3.92 -0.69
N VAL A 344 -1.10 -4.97 -0.50
CA VAL A 344 -2.54 -5.02 -0.84
C VAL A 344 -3.32 -4.04 0.06
N THR A 345 -3.04 -4.02 1.36
CA THR A 345 -3.75 -3.16 2.31
C THR A 345 -3.44 -1.68 2.10
N GLU A 346 -2.16 -1.29 1.94
CA GLU A 346 -1.78 0.09 1.69
C GLU A 346 -2.42 0.62 0.40
N ARG A 347 -2.35 -0.15 -0.71
CA ARG A 347 -3.03 0.21 -1.97
C ARG A 347 -4.53 0.34 -1.78
N SER A 348 -5.20 -0.65 -1.16
CA SER A 348 -6.65 -0.63 -0.95
C SER A 348 -7.10 0.61 -0.17
N VAL A 349 -6.47 0.88 0.98
CA VAL A 349 -6.85 2.02 1.85
C VAL A 349 -6.45 3.37 1.21
N ALA A 350 -5.30 3.45 0.53
CA ALA A 350 -4.88 4.66 -0.16
C ALA A 350 -5.80 5.03 -1.33
N LEU A 351 -6.21 4.04 -2.13
CA LEU A 351 -7.18 4.18 -3.22
C LEU A 351 -8.58 4.53 -2.72
N GLN A 352 -8.95 4.10 -1.50
CA GLN A 352 -10.26 4.36 -0.90
C GLN A 352 -10.35 5.73 -0.20
N ARG A 353 -9.25 6.22 0.38
CA ARG A 353 -9.20 7.46 1.19
C ARG A 353 -8.39 8.60 0.56
N ASN A 354 -8.07 8.47 -0.72
CA ASN A 354 -7.27 9.41 -1.51
C ASN A 354 -5.87 9.71 -0.91
N HIS A 355 -5.26 8.71 -0.26
CA HIS A 355 -3.90 8.84 0.29
C HIS A 355 -2.82 8.37 -0.70
N TYR A 356 -1.54 8.51 -0.32
CA TYR A 356 -0.39 8.05 -1.08
C TYR A 356 0.14 6.69 -0.56
N ILE A 357 0.74 5.92 -1.47
CA ILE A 357 1.38 4.62 -1.19
C ILE A 357 2.90 4.75 -1.00
N SER A 358 3.55 3.68 -0.55
CA SER A 358 4.99 3.63 -0.21
C SER A 358 5.66 2.33 -0.67
N PHE A 359 4.92 1.22 -0.67
CA PHE A 359 5.32 -0.01 -1.32
C PHE A 359 5.05 0.07 -2.83
N THR A 360 5.79 0.95 -3.50
CA THR A 360 5.76 1.14 -4.95
C THR A 360 6.30 -0.09 -5.70
N GLY A 361 5.99 -0.23 -6.99
CA GLY A 361 6.47 -1.32 -7.85
C GLY A 361 5.46 -2.48 -8.00
N GLN A 362 5.97 -3.66 -8.36
CA GLN A 362 5.18 -4.88 -8.55
C GLN A 362 5.70 -5.98 -7.60
N PRO A 363 5.14 -6.10 -6.37
CA PRO A 363 5.61 -7.01 -5.32
C PRO A 363 5.85 -8.47 -5.75
N LEU A 364 5.10 -8.95 -6.75
CA LEU A 364 5.21 -10.31 -7.29
C LEU A 364 6.30 -10.46 -8.36
N GLN A 365 6.61 -9.40 -9.12
CA GLN A 365 7.69 -9.41 -10.11
C GLN A 365 9.04 -9.17 -9.41
N ASP A 366 9.09 -8.17 -8.53
CA ASP A 366 10.30 -7.75 -7.82
C ASP A 366 10.92 -8.89 -6.96
N LEU A 367 10.08 -9.79 -6.43
CA LEU A 367 10.51 -10.94 -5.62
C LEU A 367 10.31 -12.31 -6.31
N HIS A 368 10.19 -12.35 -7.64
CA HIS A 368 9.81 -13.56 -8.38
C HIS A 368 10.59 -14.83 -7.98
N ASN A 369 11.93 -14.71 -7.88
CA ASN A 369 12.83 -15.82 -7.55
C ASN A 369 12.54 -16.47 -6.17
N TYR A 370 11.91 -15.75 -5.24
CA TYR A 370 11.66 -16.23 -3.89
C TYR A 370 10.32 -16.98 -3.74
N HIS A 371 9.41 -16.89 -4.71
CA HIS A 371 8.09 -17.53 -4.61
C HIS A 371 8.13 -19.05 -4.49
N VAL A 372 9.18 -19.71 -4.99
CA VAL A 372 9.40 -21.17 -4.80
C VAL A 372 9.39 -21.53 -3.29
N SER A 373 9.82 -20.61 -2.43
CA SER A 373 9.78 -20.76 -0.97
C SER A 373 8.36 -20.79 -0.39
N LEU A 374 7.35 -20.25 -1.08
CA LEU A 374 5.95 -20.38 -0.67
C LEU A 374 5.51 -21.84 -0.70
N ARG A 375 5.81 -22.56 -1.79
CA ARG A 375 5.56 -24.01 -1.91
C ARG A 375 6.30 -24.79 -0.83
N ALA A 376 7.59 -24.53 -0.66
CA ALA A 376 8.42 -25.24 0.31
C ALA A 376 7.96 -25.02 1.76
N ALA A 377 7.52 -23.80 2.11
CA ALA A 377 7.01 -23.49 3.46
C ALA A 377 5.61 -24.06 3.74
N SER A 378 4.82 -24.39 2.71
CA SER A 378 3.57 -25.15 2.86
C SER A 378 3.79 -26.63 3.20
N VAL A 379 5.04 -27.11 3.18
CA VAL A 379 5.40 -28.49 3.55
C VAL A 379 6.02 -28.49 4.95
N LYS A 380 5.52 -29.38 5.81
CA LYS A 380 5.99 -29.59 7.18
C LYS A 380 6.44 -31.04 7.34
N GLU A 381 7.70 -31.24 7.70
CA GLU A 381 8.21 -32.57 8.04
C GLU A 381 8.13 -32.78 9.55
N LEU A 382 7.41 -33.81 10.00
CA LEU A 382 7.36 -34.24 11.39
C LEU A 382 7.70 -35.73 11.46
N SER A 383 8.84 -36.06 12.09
CA SER A 383 9.27 -37.44 12.32
C SER A 383 9.30 -38.32 11.05
N GLY A 384 9.72 -37.75 9.92
CA GLY A 384 9.74 -38.42 8.61
C GLY A 384 8.39 -38.45 7.86
N VAL A 385 7.32 -37.91 8.44
CA VAL A 385 6.02 -37.74 7.77
C VAL A 385 5.95 -36.34 7.16
N VAL A 386 5.66 -36.29 5.86
CA VAL A 386 5.52 -35.05 5.09
C VAL A 386 4.04 -34.61 5.11
N ILE A 387 3.74 -33.55 5.86
CA ILE A 387 2.39 -32.98 6.03
C ILE A 387 2.30 -31.68 5.22
N PHE A 388 1.27 -31.55 4.37
CA PHE A 388 1.01 -30.33 3.62
C PHE A 388 0.01 -29.43 4.36
N ASP A 389 0.34 -28.16 4.55
CA ASP A 389 -0.56 -27.18 5.15
C ASP A 389 -1.46 -26.56 4.07
N SER A 390 -2.48 -27.31 3.65
CA SER A 390 -3.42 -26.85 2.62
C SER A 390 -4.32 -25.69 3.06
N ARG A 391 -4.33 -25.31 4.35
CA ARG A 391 -4.91 -24.04 4.82
C ARG A 391 -3.98 -22.87 4.51
N MET A 392 -2.68 -22.95 4.85
CA MET A 392 -1.70 -21.91 4.51
C MET A 392 -1.53 -21.78 3.00
N ALA A 393 -1.51 -22.88 2.26
CA ALA A 393 -1.43 -22.85 0.79
C ALA A 393 -2.65 -22.11 0.20
N SER A 394 -3.87 -22.48 0.60
CA SER A 394 -5.12 -21.83 0.16
C SER A 394 -5.15 -20.33 0.52
N ALA A 395 -4.73 -19.96 1.73
CA ALA A 395 -4.59 -18.56 2.14
C ALA A 395 -3.58 -17.79 1.28
N THR A 396 -2.46 -18.43 0.92
CA THR A 396 -1.41 -17.86 0.08
C THR A 396 -1.88 -17.68 -1.38
N VAL A 397 -2.61 -18.63 -1.96
CA VAL A 397 -3.22 -18.52 -3.31
C VAL A 397 -4.16 -17.31 -3.37
N GLY A 398 -5.01 -17.12 -2.36
CA GLY A 398 -5.90 -15.95 -2.30
C GLY A 398 -5.14 -14.63 -2.21
N LEU A 399 -4.11 -14.58 -1.37
CA LEU A 399 -3.23 -13.40 -1.22
C LEU A 399 -2.46 -13.07 -2.51
N LEU A 400 -2.03 -14.08 -3.27
CA LEU A 400 -1.39 -13.88 -4.58
C LEU A 400 -2.37 -13.21 -5.56
N ARG A 401 -3.63 -13.66 -5.66
CA ARG A 401 -4.65 -13.01 -6.52
C ARG A 401 -4.96 -11.58 -6.09
N LEU A 402 -5.15 -11.33 -4.79
CA LEU A 402 -5.33 -9.97 -4.27
C LEU A 402 -4.14 -9.07 -4.62
N SER A 403 -2.91 -9.62 -4.56
CA SER A 403 -1.71 -8.88 -4.95
C SER A 403 -1.59 -8.67 -6.46
N LYS A 404 -2.04 -9.60 -7.31
CA LYS A 404 -2.15 -9.40 -8.78
C LYS A 404 -3.14 -8.26 -9.07
N LEU A 405 -4.34 -8.31 -8.53
CA LEU A 405 -5.38 -7.27 -8.67
C LEU A 405 -4.87 -5.88 -8.25
N CYS A 406 -4.24 -5.77 -7.07
CA CYS A 406 -3.67 -4.50 -6.62
C CYS A 406 -2.45 -4.03 -7.44
N SER A 407 -1.75 -4.93 -8.14
CA SER A 407 -0.59 -4.57 -8.99
C SER A 407 -0.98 -4.21 -10.43
N ALA A 408 -2.20 -4.57 -10.85
CA ALA A 408 -2.75 -4.18 -12.16
C ALA A 408 -3.01 -2.65 -12.29
N VAL A 409 -3.07 -1.93 -11.16
CA VAL A 409 -3.32 -0.48 -11.11
C VAL A 409 -2.00 0.28 -11.03
N ASP A 410 -1.65 0.98 -12.12
CA ASP A 410 -0.46 1.83 -12.19
C ASP A 410 -0.55 3.04 -11.23
N GLU A 411 0.51 3.30 -10.49
CA GLU A 411 0.67 4.45 -9.58
C GLU A 411 0.42 5.80 -10.26
N ARG A 412 0.66 5.88 -11.57
CA ARG A 412 0.36 7.05 -12.41
C ARG A 412 -1.13 7.39 -12.36
N VAL A 413 -2.00 6.37 -12.47
CA VAL A 413 -3.46 6.56 -12.49
C VAL A 413 -4.03 6.75 -11.09
N ILE A 414 -3.38 6.28 -10.02
CA ILE A 414 -3.77 6.56 -8.62
C ILE A 414 -3.99 8.05 -8.38
N SER A 415 -3.10 8.90 -8.91
CA SER A 415 -3.25 10.36 -8.73
C SER A 415 -4.51 10.92 -9.40
N CYS A 416 -5.03 10.27 -10.45
CA CYS A 416 -6.28 10.61 -11.12
C CYS A 416 -7.51 10.05 -10.38
N TRP A 417 -7.43 8.81 -9.90
CA TRP A 417 -8.48 8.18 -9.08
C TRP A 417 -8.73 8.99 -7.80
N ASN A 418 -7.66 9.51 -7.20
CA ASN A 418 -7.69 10.38 -6.02
C ASN A 418 -8.10 11.84 -6.34
N SER A 419 -8.55 12.16 -7.56
CA SER A 419 -8.87 13.51 -8.04
C SER A 419 -7.75 14.56 -7.84
N SER A 420 -6.50 14.10 -7.71
CA SER A 420 -5.32 14.89 -7.33
C SER A 420 -4.39 15.22 -8.50
N CYS A 421 -4.76 14.81 -9.72
CA CYS A 421 -3.92 14.87 -10.90
C CYS A 421 -3.71 16.26 -11.48
N SER A 422 -4.67 17.18 -11.28
CA SER A 422 -4.76 18.46 -11.96
C SER A 422 -4.79 19.64 -10.98
N SER A 423 -3.65 20.30 -10.78
CA SER A 423 -3.54 21.49 -9.92
C SER A 423 -3.88 22.81 -10.62
N GLY A 424 -4.60 22.78 -11.75
CA GLY A 424 -4.90 23.95 -12.57
C GLY A 424 -5.71 23.63 -13.84
N ARG A 425 -5.95 24.66 -14.67
CA ARG A 425 -6.83 24.62 -15.87
C ARG A 425 -6.27 23.85 -17.09
N GLN A 426 -5.43 22.84 -16.89
CA GLN A 426 -4.91 22.00 -17.98
C GLN A 426 -5.55 20.61 -17.93
N ALA A 427 -5.85 20.04 -19.10
CA ALA A 427 -6.34 18.67 -19.20
C ALA A 427 -5.31 17.68 -18.65
N CYS A 428 -5.79 16.64 -17.98
CA CYS A 428 -4.92 15.64 -17.37
C CYS A 428 -4.32 14.71 -18.45
N THR A 429 -2.99 14.59 -18.49
CA THR A 429 -2.28 13.74 -19.46
C THR A 429 -1.80 12.41 -18.86
N LYS A 430 -2.36 11.98 -17.72
CA LYS A 430 -1.95 10.78 -16.97
C LYS A 430 -2.88 9.57 -17.14
N VAL A 431 -4.05 9.78 -17.71
CA VAL A 431 -4.99 8.73 -18.13
C VAL A 431 -5.43 9.07 -19.54
N THR A 432 -4.99 8.28 -20.51
CA THR A 432 -5.51 8.27 -21.88
C THR A 432 -6.46 7.09 -22.09
N ILE A 433 -7.14 7.04 -23.23
CA ILE A 433 -8.00 5.91 -23.63
C ILE A 433 -7.22 4.59 -23.62
N GLU A 434 -6.01 4.60 -24.18
CA GLU A 434 -5.15 3.41 -24.27
C GLU A 434 -4.70 2.94 -22.88
N GLN A 435 -4.35 3.87 -21.99
CA GLN A 435 -3.96 3.58 -20.61
C GLN A 435 -5.15 3.05 -19.79
N ALA A 436 -6.34 3.63 -19.95
CA ALA A 436 -7.55 3.14 -19.29
C ALA A 436 -7.87 1.71 -19.73
N VAL A 437 -7.91 1.44 -21.04
CA VAL A 437 -8.14 0.10 -21.60
C VAL A 437 -7.07 -0.89 -21.14
N GLN A 438 -5.80 -0.50 -21.09
CA GLN A 438 -4.72 -1.35 -20.57
C GLN A 438 -4.94 -1.73 -19.11
N VAL A 439 -5.31 -0.78 -18.24
CA VAL A 439 -5.55 -1.05 -16.81
C VAL A 439 -6.84 -1.87 -16.61
N PHE A 440 -7.92 -1.62 -17.37
CA PHE A 440 -9.12 -2.48 -17.36
C PHE A 440 -8.78 -3.94 -17.70
N ASN A 441 -8.07 -4.16 -18.81
CA ASN A 441 -7.66 -5.50 -19.24
C ASN A 441 -6.73 -6.17 -18.20
N SER A 442 -5.87 -5.39 -17.55
CA SER A 442 -4.98 -5.87 -16.50
C SER A 442 -5.74 -6.28 -15.23
N ILE A 443 -6.77 -5.51 -14.82
CA ILE A 443 -7.63 -5.84 -13.67
C ILE A 443 -8.41 -7.13 -13.94
N GLU A 444 -8.94 -7.31 -15.16
CA GLU A 444 -9.70 -8.51 -15.52
C GLU A 444 -8.82 -9.76 -15.58
N SER A 445 -7.67 -9.66 -16.25
CA SER A 445 -6.67 -10.75 -16.32
C SER A 445 -6.15 -11.14 -14.93
N ALA A 446 -5.91 -10.16 -14.04
CA ALA A 446 -5.39 -10.40 -12.70
C ALA A 446 -6.35 -11.13 -11.74
N ALA A 447 -7.64 -11.28 -12.11
CA ALA A 447 -8.63 -12.03 -11.34
C ALA A 447 -8.76 -13.50 -11.77
N ALA A 448 -8.37 -13.82 -13.00
CA ALA A 448 -8.29 -15.19 -13.51
C ALA A 448 -7.10 -15.94 -12.88
N PRO A 449 -7.10 -17.29 -12.91
CA PRO A 449 -5.87 -18.06 -12.74
C PRO A 449 -4.85 -17.65 -13.80
N SER A 450 -3.56 -17.74 -13.46
CA SER A 450 -2.49 -17.44 -14.42
C SER A 450 -2.45 -18.48 -15.55
N GLU A 451 -2.07 -18.07 -16.76
CA GLU A 451 -1.85 -19.01 -17.88
C GLU A 451 -0.49 -19.72 -17.79
N ASP A 452 0.48 -19.18 -17.05
CA ASP A 452 1.79 -19.79 -16.84
C ASP A 452 1.70 -20.96 -15.82
N PRO A 453 2.00 -22.22 -16.19
CA PRO A 453 2.03 -23.34 -15.24
C PRO A 453 3.05 -23.18 -14.11
N ASN A 454 4.06 -22.32 -14.29
CA ASN A 454 5.10 -22.02 -13.31
C ASN A 454 4.71 -20.88 -12.36
N ASP A 455 3.54 -20.26 -12.54
CA ASP A 455 3.05 -19.23 -11.63
C ASP A 455 2.92 -19.81 -10.21
N PRO A 456 3.40 -19.11 -9.16
CA PRO A 456 3.32 -19.58 -7.78
C PRO A 456 1.91 -19.96 -7.33
N GLU A 457 0.90 -19.28 -7.88
CA GLU A 457 -0.51 -19.57 -7.66
C GLU A 457 -0.89 -20.96 -8.20
N ASN A 458 -0.46 -21.28 -9.43
CA ASN A 458 -0.75 -22.55 -10.09
C ASN A 458 0.01 -23.70 -9.43
N ILE A 459 1.28 -23.50 -9.06
CA ILE A 459 2.10 -24.47 -8.33
C ILE A 459 1.47 -24.83 -6.97
N LEU A 460 0.96 -23.84 -6.23
CA LEU A 460 0.26 -24.07 -4.96
C LEU A 460 -1.11 -24.71 -5.17
N SER A 461 -1.87 -24.25 -6.18
CA SER A 461 -3.20 -24.76 -6.53
C SER A 461 -3.16 -26.24 -6.91
N ALA A 462 -2.22 -26.63 -7.78
CA ALA A 462 -2.01 -28.03 -8.15
C ALA A 462 -1.73 -28.90 -6.92
N ARG A 463 -0.89 -28.43 -5.97
CA ARG A 463 -0.61 -29.20 -4.75
C ARG A 463 -1.80 -29.28 -3.79
N ILE A 464 -2.68 -28.27 -3.75
CA ILE A 464 -3.95 -28.33 -3.00
C ILE A 464 -4.91 -29.36 -3.64
N LEU A 465 -4.96 -29.44 -4.98
CA LEU A 465 -5.72 -30.47 -5.69
C LEU A 465 -5.17 -31.87 -5.40
N GLU A 466 -3.85 -32.07 -5.48
CA GLU A 466 -3.19 -33.36 -5.14
C GLU A 466 -3.47 -33.80 -3.69
N ASP A 467 -3.34 -32.90 -2.72
CA ASP A 467 -3.58 -33.15 -1.28
C ASP A 467 -5.03 -33.54 -0.99
N ARG A 468 -5.97 -32.86 -1.63
CA ARG A 468 -7.40 -33.01 -1.34
C ARG A 468 -8.15 -33.94 -2.29
N ALA A 469 -7.57 -34.42 -3.39
CA ALA A 469 -8.21 -35.38 -4.30
C ALA A 469 -8.62 -36.71 -3.62
N ALA A 470 -8.10 -37.00 -2.42
CA ALA A 470 -8.55 -38.10 -1.57
C ALA A 470 -9.89 -37.85 -0.84
N HIS A 471 -10.46 -36.64 -0.92
CA HIS A 471 -11.67 -36.20 -0.22
C HIS A 471 -12.54 -35.36 -1.18
N GLU A 472 -13.75 -35.81 -1.50
CA GLU A 472 -14.59 -35.22 -2.56
C GLU A 472 -14.90 -33.72 -2.36
N GLY A 473 -14.86 -32.94 -3.43
CA GLY A 473 -15.24 -31.51 -3.43
C GLY A 473 -14.09 -30.53 -3.13
N VAL A 474 -13.14 -30.37 -4.06
CA VAL A 474 -11.91 -29.59 -3.80
C VAL A 474 -12.00 -28.12 -4.25
N GLU A 475 -12.43 -27.24 -3.33
CA GLU A 475 -12.26 -25.79 -3.51
C GLU A 475 -10.85 -25.33 -3.13
N ILE A 476 -10.07 -24.82 -4.10
CA ILE A 476 -8.71 -24.27 -3.87
C ILE A 476 -8.75 -23.03 -2.96
N LEU A 477 -9.71 -22.15 -3.21
CA LEU A 477 -9.97 -20.94 -2.44
C LEU A 477 -11.25 -21.12 -1.62
N THR A 478 -11.24 -20.67 -0.37
CA THR A 478 -12.49 -20.57 0.40
C THR A 478 -13.43 -19.54 -0.24
N GLN A 479 -14.74 -19.75 -0.16
CA GLN A 479 -15.74 -18.82 -0.68
C GLN A 479 -15.51 -17.37 -0.24
N GLY A 480 -15.05 -17.14 1.01
CA GLY A 480 -14.70 -15.81 1.53
C GLY A 480 -13.57 -15.10 0.76
N GLN A 481 -12.56 -15.83 0.31
CA GLN A 481 -11.50 -15.29 -0.54
C GLN A 481 -12.01 -14.99 -1.96
N VAL A 482 -12.85 -15.88 -2.52
CA VAL A 482 -13.50 -15.66 -3.82
C VAL A 482 -14.33 -14.37 -3.81
N ILE A 483 -15.04 -14.10 -2.71
CA ILE A 483 -15.79 -12.85 -2.49
C ILE A 483 -14.88 -11.63 -2.41
N ASP A 484 -13.84 -11.65 -1.57
CA ASP A 484 -12.92 -10.51 -1.40
C ASP A 484 -12.22 -10.14 -2.73
N ILE A 485 -11.73 -11.16 -3.46
CA ILE A 485 -11.14 -11.02 -4.80
C ILE A 485 -12.16 -10.43 -5.80
N SER A 486 -13.39 -10.94 -5.82
CA SER A 486 -14.41 -10.50 -6.77
C SER A 486 -14.89 -9.07 -6.49
N ILE A 487 -15.18 -8.73 -5.22
CA ILE A 487 -15.61 -7.39 -4.84
C ILE A 487 -14.44 -6.39 -4.98
N LEU A 488 -13.19 -6.80 -4.72
CA LEU A 488 -12.02 -5.97 -5.03
C LEU A 488 -11.93 -5.69 -6.53
N ARG A 489 -12.09 -6.69 -7.41
CA ARG A 489 -12.12 -6.50 -8.87
C ARG A 489 -13.16 -5.47 -9.27
N PHE A 490 -14.44 -5.67 -8.94
CA PHE A 490 -15.52 -4.75 -9.32
C PHE A 490 -15.29 -3.33 -8.79
N TRP A 491 -14.74 -3.20 -7.59
CA TRP A 491 -14.42 -1.91 -6.99
C TRP A 491 -13.28 -1.21 -7.72
N LEU A 492 -12.18 -1.91 -8.05
CA LEU A 492 -11.08 -1.35 -8.85
C LEU A 492 -11.56 -0.94 -10.26
N THR A 493 -12.34 -1.80 -10.93
CA THR A 493 -12.97 -1.50 -12.22
C THR A 493 -13.87 -0.26 -12.13
N THR A 494 -14.65 -0.11 -11.05
CA THR A 494 -15.51 1.07 -10.83
C THR A 494 -14.67 2.33 -10.57
N ARG A 495 -13.63 2.28 -9.74
CA ARG A 495 -12.76 3.44 -9.47
C ARG A 495 -12.02 3.90 -10.74
N LEU A 496 -11.63 2.97 -11.62
CA LEU A 496 -11.11 3.30 -12.95
C LEU A 496 -12.17 3.91 -13.87
N TRP A 497 -13.36 3.35 -13.94
CA TRP A 497 -14.46 3.87 -14.76
C TRP A 497 -14.89 5.28 -14.31
N VAL A 498 -14.98 5.53 -13.00
CA VAL A 498 -15.22 6.87 -12.41
C VAL A 498 -14.09 7.85 -12.74
N SER A 499 -12.84 7.36 -12.84
CA SER A 499 -11.71 8.18 -13.30
C SER A 499 -11.85 8.55 -14.77
N CYS A 500 -12.34 7.63 -15.61
CA CYS A 500 -12.62 7.90 -17.02
C CYS A 500 -13.77 8.91 -17.19
N LEU A 501 -14.84 8.77 -16.40
CA LEU A 501 -15.96 9.73 -16.35
C LEU A 501 -15.50 11.14 -15.99
N THR A 502 -14.69 11.28 -14.93
CA THR A 502 -14.19 12.58 -14.45
C THR A 502 -13.10 13.19 -15.33
N HIS A 503 -12.62 12.47 -16.33
CA HIS A 503 -11.66 12.93 -17.33
C HIS A 503 -12.28 13.09 -18.73
N ASP A 504 -13.62 13.04 -18.85
CA ASP A 504 -14.38 13.10 -20.10
C ASP A 504 -13.93 12.06 -21.17
N LEU A 505 -13.53 10.86 -20.72
CA LEU A 505 -13.03 9.75 -21.58
C LEU A 505 -14.11 8.72 -21.95
N LEU A 506 -15.37 8.92 -21.56
CA LEU A 506 -16.46 7.98 -21.82
C LEU A 506 -17.30 8.39 -23.04
N ASP A 507 -17.60 7.42 -23.90
CA ASP A 507 -18.41 7.58 -25.11
C ASP A 507 -19.20 6.27 -25.34
N GLU A 508 -20.53 6.34 -25.42
CA GLU A 508 -21.38 5.18 -25.65
C GLU A 508 -21.14 4.55 -27.04
N THR A 509 -20.61 5.32 -28.00
CA THR A 509 -20.20 4.84 -29.32
C THR A 509 -18.78 4.24 -29.35
N SER A 510 -18.06 4.23 -28.22
CA SER A 510 -16.71 3.66 -28.10
C SER A 510 -16.65 2.20 -28.58
N GLN A 511 -15.56 1.84 -29.25
CA GLN A 511 -15.26 0.45 -29.61
C GLN A 511 -14.92 -0.42 -28.38
N HIS A 512 -14.46 0.21 -27.30
CA HIS A 512 -14.17 -0.47 -26.04
C HIS A 512 -15.38 -0.36 -25.10
N GLU A 513 -16.02 -1.49 -24.79
CA GLU A 513 -17.20 -1.55 -23.91
C GLU A 513 -16.92 -0.88 -22.55
N ASN A 514 -15.73 -1.11 -21.97
CA ASN A 514 -15.31 -0.55 -20.69
C ASN A 514 -15.19 0.99 -20.65
N LEU A 515 -15.27 1.68 -21.79
CA LEU A 515 -15.33 3.14 -21.90
C LEU A 515 -16.73 3.67 -22.27
N ARG A 516 -17.77 2.85 -22.21
CA ARG A 516 -19.16 3.28 -22.39
C ARG A 516 -19.80 3.68 -21.05
N PRO A 517 -20.67 4.70 -21.01
CA PRO A 517 -21.55 4.96 -19.88
C PRO A 517 -22.34 3.74 -19.41
N SER A 518 -22.87 2.94 -20.34
CA SER A 518 -23.62 1.70 -20.06
C SER A 518 -22.82 0.62 -19.31
N TYR A 519 -21.49 0.61 -19.37
CA TYR A 519 -20.67 -0.43 -18.71
C TYR A 519 -20.79 -0.40 -17.18
N MET A 520 -21.15 0.74 -16.58
CA MET A 520 -21.45 0.78 -15.14
C MET A 520 -22.61 -0.14 -14.76
N VAL A 521 -23.58 -0.38 -15.66
CA VAL A 521 -24.65 -1.38 -15.49
C VAL A 521 -24.07 -2.80 -15.38
N HIS A 522 -23.08 -3.13 -16.21
CA HIS A 522 -22.41 -4.44 -16.22
C HIS A 522 -21.68 -4.70 -14.89
N ILE A 523 -20.81 -3.77 -14.47
CA ILE A 523 -20.03 -3.89 -13.23
C ILE A 523 -20.96 -4.01 -12.01
N ALA A 524 -21.96 -3.13 -11.93
CA ALA A 524 -22.90 -3.07 -10.82
C ALA A 524 -23.78 -4.34 -10.72
N ARG A 525 -24.25 -4.86 -11.86
CA ARG A 525 -25.05 -6.09 -11.92
C ARG A 525 -24.23 -7.29 -11.43
N GLN A 526 -23.01 -7.49 -11.95
CA GLN A 526 -22.12 -8.57 -11.50
C GLN A 526 -21.74 -8.47 -10.02
N ALA A 527 -21.48 -7.26 -9.51
CA ALA A 527 -21.19 -7.04 -8.09
C ALA A 527 -22.38 -7.39 -7.18
N LEU A 528 -23.58 -6.98 -7.55
CA LEU A 528 -24.81 -7.36 -6.85
C LEU A 528 -25.07 -8.87 -6.95
N ASP A 529 -24.87 -9.50 -8.10
CA ASP A 529 -25.20 -10.90 -8.29
C ASP A 529 -24.25 -11.80 -7.45
N ILE A 530 -22.95 -11.50 -7.38
CA ILE A 530 -22.02 -12.15 -6.44
C ILE A 530 -22.34 -11.83 -4.97
N ALA A 531 -22.82 -10.61 -4.66
CA ALA A 531 -23.25 -10.28 -3.31
C ALA A 531 -24.47 -11.12 -2.86
N ASN A 532 -25.47 -11.27 -3.75
CA ASN A 532 -26.66 -12.08 -3.50
C ASN A 532 -26.35 -13.58 -3.39
N ILE A 533 -25.39 -14.10 -4.18
CA ILE A 533 -24.94 -15.51 -4.08
C ILE A 533 -24.26 -15.80 -2.73
N CYS A 534 -23.62 -14.82 -2.11
CA CYS A 534 -23.06 -14.98 -0.77
C CYS A 534 -24.12 -14.92 0.33
N GLY A 535 -25.07 -13.99 0.21
CA GLY A 535 -26.03 -13.66 1.27
C GLY A 535 -25.53 -12.58 2.22
N GLU A 536 -26.47 -11.79 2.74
CA GLU A 536 -26.22 -10.55 3.48
C GLU A 536 -25.51 -10.81 4.82
N ASP A 537 -25.88 -11.88 5.54
CA ASP A 537 -25.23 -12.26 6.80
C ASP A 537 -23.76 -12.63 6.60
N ARG A 538 -23.45 -13.32 5.51
CA ARG A 538 -22.10 -13.80 5.22
C ARG A 538 -21.19 -12.65 4.79
N LEU A 539 -21.68 -11.71 3.99
CA LEU A 539 -21.00 -10.44 3.70
C LEU A 539 -20.89 -9.55 4.94
N ALA A 540 -21.92 -9.52 5.79
CA ALA A 540 -21.88 -8.87 7.09
C ALA A 540 -20.74 -9.43 7.96
N THR A 541 -20.48 -10.75 7.93
CA THR A 541 -19.36 -11.34 8.65
C THR A 541 -17.99 -10.90 8.09
N HIS A 542 -17.80 -10.83 6.76
CA HIS A 542 -16.50 -10.51 6.16
C HIS A 542 -16.01 -9.08 6.42
N GLY A 543 -16.90 -8.14 6.74
CA GLY A 543 -16.55 -6.92 7.46
C GLY A 543 -16.91 -5.62 6.77
N ILE A 544 -16.72 -4.51 7.49
CA ILE A 544 -17.22 -3.18 7.09
C ILE A 544 -16.63 -2.69 5.76
N GLY A 545 -15.40 -3.10 5.43
CA GLY A 545 -14.71 -2.70 4.20
C GLY A 545 -15.30 -3.31 2.92
N ILE A 546 -15.83 -4.54 2.96
CA ILE A 546 -16.50 -5.12 1.78
C ILE A 546 -17.82 -4.40 1.52
N ILE A 547 -18.55 -4.05 2.59
CA ILE A 547 -19.79 -3.27 2.50
C ILE A 547 -19.51 -1.85 1.96
N GLU A 548 -18.41 -1.23 2.38
CA GLU A 548 -17.96 0.07 1.86
C GLU A 548 -17.57 0.01 0.37
N ARG A 549 -16.90 -1.07 -0.09
CA ARG A 549 -16.65 -1.29 -1.52
C ARG A 549 -17.96 -1.47 -2.32
N ILE A 550 -18.95 -2.20 -1.79
CA ILE A 550 -20.27 -2.36 -2.43
C ILE A 550 -21.01 -1.01 -2.50
N TYR A 551 -20.88 -0.18 -1.47
CA TYR A 551 -21.36 1.20 -1.45
C TYR A 551 -20.68 2.09 -2.50
N ASP A 552 -19.35 2.02 -2.64
CA ASP A 552 -18.61 2.76 -3.67
C ASP A 552 -19.04 2.36 -5.10
N ILE A 553 -19.36 1.08 -5.32
CA ILE A 553 -19.93 0.60 -6.59
C ILE A 553 -21.32 1.21 -6.83
N GLY A 554 -22.17 1.26 -5.78
CA GLY A 554 -23.45 1.97 -5.82
C GLY A 554 -23.29 3.47 -6.12
N MET A 555 -22.29 4.14 -5.54
CA MET A 555 -21.97 5.53 -5.86
C MET A 555 -21.55 5.70 -7.33
N GLY A 556 -20.81 4.74 -7.91
CA GLY A 556 -20.51 4.70 -9.35
C GLY A 556 -21.78 4.70 -10.21
N VAL A 557 -22.80 3.93 -9.82
CA VAL A 557 -24.13 3.94 -10.48
C VAL A 557 -24.83 5.31 -10.37
N ILE A 558 -24.74 5.98 -9.21
CA ILE A 558 -25.27 7.34 -9.05
C ILE A 558 -24.54 8.33 -9.97
N MET A 559 -23.20 8.23 -10.10
CA MET A 559 -22.42 9.08 -11.01
C MET A 559 -22.74 8.82 -12.48
N ALA A 560 -23.01 7.56 -12.86
CA ALA A 560 -23.49 7.20 -14.20
C ALA A 560 -24.88 7.80 -14.48
N LEU A 561 -25.80 7.70 -13.53
CA LEU A 561 -27.13 8.33 -13.62
C LEU A 561 -27.02 9.86 -13.75
N GLN A 562 -26.16 10.52 -12.95
CA GLN A 562 -25.88 11.96 -13.08
C GLN A 562 -25.38 12.34 -14.48
N HIS A 563 -24.53 11.51 -15.09
CA HIS A 563 -24.06 11.74 -16.45
C HIS A 563 -25.20 11.60 -17.47
N CYS A 564 -26.02 10.55 -17.35
CA CYS A 564 -27.07 10.23 -18.31
C CYS A 564 -28.29 11.17 -18.21
N VAL A 565 -28.58 11.73 -17.03
CA VAL A 565 -29.58 12.80 -16.86
C VAL A 565 -29.11 14.12 -17.52
N ALA A 566 -27.80 14.33 -17.66
CA ALA A 566 -27.23 15.49 -18.34
C ALA A 566 -27.10 15.33 -19.87
N ASP A 567 -27.32 14.13 -20.43
CA ASP A 567 -27.22 13.83 -21.86
C ASP A 567 -28.52 13.22 -22.40
N PRO A 568 -29.29 13.93 -23.25
CA PRO A 568 -30.50 13.41 -23.87
C PRO A 568 -30.32 12.12 -24.69
N ALA A 569 -29.12 11.82 -25.21
CA ALA A 569 -28.87 10.57 -25.95
C ALA A 569 -28.81 9.34 -25.02
N SER A 570 -28.36 9.54 -23.78
CA SER A 570 -28.23 8.49 -22.75
C SER A 570 -29.54 8.18 -21.98
N ALA A 571 -30.63 8.89 -22.26
CA ALA A 571 -31.92 8.73 -21.58
C ALA A 571 -32.46 7.27 -21.50
N PRO A 572 -32.28 6.38 -22.50
CA PRO A 572 -32.72 4.98 -22.40
C PRO A 572 -32.08 4.15 -21.28
N LEU A 573 -30.92 4.57 -20.75
CA LEU A 573 -30.19 3.86 -19.68
C LEU A 573 -30.73 4.16 -18.27
N ILE A 574 -31.51 5.23 -18.10
CA ILE A 574 -31.97 5.71 -16.79
C ILE A 574 -32.73 4.62 -15.99
N PRO A 575 -33.69 3.86 -16.56
CA PRO A 575 -34.42 2.84 -15.79
C PRO A 575 -33.55 1.70 -15.28
N ASP A 576 -32.50 1.33 -16.01
CA ASP A 576 -31.56 0.26 -15.62
C ASP A 576 -30.72 0.71 -14.41
N PHE A 577 -30.26 1.96 -14.39
CA PHE A 577 -29.56 2.54 -13.23
C PHE A 577 -30.48 2.68 -12.00
N GLU A 578 -31.72 3.14 -12.17
CA GLU A 578 -32.68 3.22 -11.07
C GLU A 578 -33.02 1.84 -10.50
N GLN A 579 -33.24 0.83 -11.34
CA GLN A 579 -33.48 -0.55 -10.89
C GLN A 579 -32.28 -1.10 -10.12
N LEU A 580 -31.05 -0.89 -10.59
CA LEU A 580 -29.83 -1.29 -9.88
C LEU A 580 -29.73 -0.59 -8.52
N LEU A 581 -30.03 0.71 -8.44
CA LEU A 581 -29.98 1.44 -7.17
C LEU A 581 -31.02 0.92 -6.16
N GLN A 582 -32.22 0.51 -6.58
CA GLN A 582 -33.16 -0.17 -5.68
C GLN A 582 -32.59 -1.50 -5.13
N ARG A 583 -31.84 -2.27 -5.95
CA ARG A 583 -31.14 -3.48 -5.47
C ARG A 583 -30.04 -3.14 -4.45
N PHE A 584 -29.24 -2.10 -4.67
CA PHE A 584 -28.25 -1.63 -3.68
C PHE A 584 -28.91 -1.11 -2.39
N PHE A 585 -30.02 -0.37 -2.49
CA PHE A 585 -30.76 0.10 -1.31
C PHE A 585 -31.34 -1.05 -0.48
N HIS A 586 -31.83 -2.12 -1.11
CA HIS A 586 -32.27 -3.31 -0.41
C HIS A 586 -31.10 -3.98 0.32
N PHE A 587 -30.04 -4.33 -0.42
CA PHE A 587 -28.87 -5.05 0.09
C PHE A 587 -28.17 -4.30 1.24
N LEU A 588 -27.92 -2.99 1.08
CA LEU A 588 -27.31 -2.15 2.12
C LEU A 588 -28.26 -1.86 3.30
N ARG A 589 -29.57 -2.06 3.17
CA ARG A 589 -30.49 -1.89 4.29
C ARG A 589 -30.55 -3.14 5.18
N ALA A 590 -30.44 -4.33 4.59
CA ALA A 590 -30.55 -5.58 5.32
C ALA A 590 -29.20 -6.10 5.85
N THR A 591 -28.10 -5.89 5.11
CA THR A 591 -26.73 -6.20 5.59
C THR A 591 -26.45 -5.54 6.95
N ARG A 592 -26.00 -6.33 7.95
CA ARG A 592 -25.79 -5.89 9.35
C ARG A 592 -27.03 -5.21 9.99
N GLY A 593 -28.24 -5.53 9.53
CA GLY A 593 -29.47 -4.86 9.96
C GLY A 593 -29.48 -3.35 9.67
N GLY A 594 -28.69 -2.88 8.70
CA GLY A 594 -28.53 -1.48 8.36
C GLY A 594 -27.68 -0.66 9.34
N ASN A 595 -26.97 -1.29 10.30
CA ASN A 595 -26.14 -0.62 11.30
C ASN A 595 -24.79 -0.10 10.73
N HIS A 596 -24.85 0.70 9.68
CA HIS A 596 -23.71 1.32 9.01
C HIS A 596 -24.14 2.59 8.24
N PRO A 597 -23.24 3.56 7.96
CA PRO A 597 -23.64 4.84 7.35
C PRO A 597 -24.03 4.72 5.87
N PHE A 598 -23.58 3.67 5.19
CA PHE A 598 -23.56 3.58 3.73
C PHE A 598 -24.93 3.63 3.05
N TYR A 599 -25.95 2.97 3.63
CA TYR A 599 -27.32 3.06 3.12
C TYR A 599 -27.85 4.51 3.13
N GLN A 600 -27.65 5.23 4.25
CA GLN A 600 -28.10 6.61 4.39
C GLN A 600 -27.31 7.56 3.47
N ALA A 601 -25.98 7.35 3.34
CA ALA A 601 -25.13 8.12 2.45
C ALA A 601 -25.51 7.92 0.97
N LEU A 602 -25.76 6.68 0.54
CA LEU A 602 -26.18 6.37 -0.83
C LEU A 602 -27.56 6.96 -1.14
N LYS A 603 -28.50 6.89 -0.18
CA LYS A 603 -29.84 7.44 -0.35
C LYS A 603 -29.81 8.97 -0.44
N LYS A 604 -29.09 9.64 0.47
CA LYS A 604 -28.82 11.09 0.44
C LYS A 604 -28.15 11.54 -0.87
N ALA A 605 -27.27 10.72 -1.44
CA ALA A 605 -26.64 10.98 -2.73
C ALA A 605 -27.64 10.88 -3.90
N PHE A 606 -28.43 9.80 -3.98
CA PHE A 606 -29.44 9.60 -5.04
C PHE A 606 -30.54 10.67 -5.00
N ASP A 607 -31.00 11.04 -3.80
CA ASP A 607 -32.00 12.10 -3.58
C ASP A 607 -31.48 13.52 -3.89
N SER A 608 -30.24 13.64 -4.38
CA SER A 608 -29.67 14.89 -4.93
C SER A 608 -29.43 14.86 -6.45
N VAL A 609 -29.80 13.75 -7.11
CA VAL A 609 -29.78 13.57 -8.57
C VAL A 609 -31.18 13.76 -9.19
N GLN A 610 -32.21 13.35 -8.44
CA GLN A 610 -33.63 13.62 -8.70
C GLN A 610 -33.95 15.11 -8.46
#